data_AF-A0A0C1Z8T5-F1
#
_entry.id   AF-A0A0C1Z8T5-F1
#
_cell.length_a   1.000
_cell.length_b   1.000
_cell.length_c   1.000
_cell.angle_alpha   90.00
_cell.angle_beta   90.00
_cell.angle_gamma   90.00
#
_symmetry.space_group_name_H-M   'P 1'
#
loop_
_entity.id
_entity.type
_entity.pdbx_description
1 polymer ?
#
loop_
_entity_poly.entity_id
_entity_poly.type
_entity_poly.pdbx_seq_one_letter_code
_entity_poly.pdbx_strand_id
1 'polypeptide(L)'
;MQDRRSIVKYLKALTAGLEAGRIELGTADHTLALEPDGMLEFEIQAKRKGGRVKVGLKLAWREDEEDPSADALEIKAGSPT
;
A
#
# COMPACT_ATOMS: atom_id res chain seq x y z
N MET A 1 -20.91 11.05 8.45
CA MET A 1 -21.44 9.72 8.05
C MET A 1 -21.51 9.67 6.54
N GLN A 2 -21.24 8.53 5.91
CA GLN A 2 -21.25 8.34 4.45
C GLN A 2 -22.35 7.32 4.10
N ASP A 3 -22.98 7.47 2.92
CA ASP A 3 -23.94 6.50 2.43
C ASP A 3 -23.25 5.30 1.75
N ARG A 4 -24.03 4.24 1.46
CA ARG A 4 -23.54 3.02 0.80
C ARG A 4 -22.88 3.32 -0.56
N ARG A 5 -23.42 4.26 -1.34
CA ARG A 5 -22.92 4.57 -2.69
C ARG A 5 -21.56 5.24 -2.61
N SER A 6 -21.37 6.18 -1.68
CA SER A 6 -20.08 6.79 -1.40
C SER A 6 -19.05 5.75 -0.94
N ILE A 7 -19.43 4.83 -0.05
CA ILE A 7 -18.54 3.73 0.39
C ILE A 7 -18.10 2.86 -0.80
N VAL A 8 -19.03 2.45 -1.66
CA VAL A 8 -18.70 1.68 -2.87
C VAL A 8 -17.75 2.43 -3.79
N LYS A 9 -17.90 3.76 -3.92
CA LYS A 9 -16.97 4.58 -4.71
C LYS A 9 -15.53 4.50 -4.18
N TYR A 10 -15.35 4.62 -2.86
CA TYR A 10 -14.03 4.49 -2.24
C TYR A 10 -13.43 3.10 -2.43
N LEU A 11 -14.22 2.04 -2.24
CA LEU A 11 -13.74 0.67 -2.44
C LEU A 11 -13.32 0.41 -3.88
N LYS A 12 -14.08 0.90 -4.88
CA LYS A 12 -13.70 0.80 -6.30
C LYS A 12 -12.42 1.55 -6.61
N ALA A 13 -12.25 2.76 -6.06
CA ALA A 13 -11.02 3.54 -6.24
C ALA A 13 -9.81 2.83 -5.62
N LEU A 14 -9.97 2.23 -4.44
CA LEU A 14 -8.94 1.43 -3.79
C LEU A 14 -8.56 0.21 -4.63
N THR A 15 -9.55 -0.53 -5.16
CA THR A 15 -9.31 -1.66 -6.06
C THR A 15 -8.54 -1.23 -7.31
N ALA A 16 -8.95 -0.14 -7.96
CA ALA A 16 -8.27 0.37 -9.16
C ALA A 16 -6.83 0.79 -8.86
N GLY A 17 -6.56 1.43 -7.71
CA GLY A 17 -5.21 1.79 -7.31
C GLY A 17 -4.32 0.57 -7.03
N LEU A 18 -4.86 -0.47 -6.40
CA LEU A 18 -4.16 -1.73 -6.21
C LEU A 18 -3.84 -2.44 -7.53
N GLU A 19 -4.79 -2.47 -8.47
CA GLU A 19 -4.57 -3.03 -9.82
C GLU A 19 -3.49 -2.25 -10.60
N ALA A 20 -3.41 -0.93 -10.39
CA ALA A 20 -2.40 -0.08 -10.99
C ALA A 20 -1.02 -0.12 -10.29
N GLY A 21 -0.93 -0.75 -9.11
CA GLY A 21 0.28 -0.71 -8.27
C GLY A 21 0.54 0.65 -7.58
N ARG A 22 -0.41 1.59 -7.65
CA ARG A 22 -0.28 2.93 -7.06
C ARG A 22 -1.62 3.43 -6.54
N ILE A 23 -1.65 3.86 -5.29
CA ILE A 23 -2.84 4.42 -4.65
C ILE A 23 -2.56 5.88 -4.29
N GLU A 24 -3.43 6.78 -4.76
CA GLU A 24 -3.40 8.19 -4.36
C GLU A 24 -4.57 8.49 -3.43
N LEU A 25 -4.25 8.89 -2.21
CA LEU A 25 -5.22 9.25 -1.17
C LEU A 25 -5.03 10.72 -0.81
N GLY A 26 -6.11 11.49 -0.73
CA GLY A 26 -5.97 12.90 -0.41
C GLY A 26 -7.27 13.64 -0.14
N THR A 27 -7.12 14.84 0.39
CA THR A 27 -8.14 15.89 0.47
C THR A 27 -7.83 16.96 -0.58
N ALA A 28 -8.59 18.06 -0.59
CA ALA A 28 -8.33 19.18 -1.49
C ALA A 28 -6.94 19.82 -1.28
N ASP A 29 -6.40 19.73 -0.07
CA ASP A 29 -5.20 20.46 0.33
C ASP A 29 -3.96 19.57 0.46
N HIS A 30 -4.14 18.24 0.48
CA HIS A 30 -3.04 17.29 0.66
C HIS A 30 -3.29 15.96 -0.02
N THR A 31 -2.24 15.42 -0.63
CA THR A 31 -2.23 14.12 -1.32
C THR A 31 -1.06 13.28 -0.85
N LEU A 32 -1.31 11.99 -0.66
CA LEU A 32 -0.35 10.95 -0.33
C LEU A 32 -0.39 9.90 -1.44
N ALA A 33 0.74 9.67 -2.09
CA ALA A 33 0.93 8.57 -3.01
C ALA A 33 1.53 7.38 -2.26
N LEU A 34 1.01 6.20 -2.53
CA LEU A 34 1.40 4.94 -1.93
C LEU A 34 1.68 3.93 -3.03
N GLU A 35 2.74 3.15 -2.88
CA GLU A 35 3.15 2.11 -3.82
C GLU A 35 3.11 0.75 -3.10
N PRO A 36 1.93 0.12 -3.01
CA PRO A 36 1.79 -1.18 -2.38
C PRO A 36 2.41 -2.26 -3.29
N ASP A 37 3.70 -2.52 -3.12
CA ASP A 37 4.44 -3.53 -3.87
C ASP A 37 4.84 -4.74 -3.01
N GLY A 38 5.32 -5.80 -3.67
CA GLY A 38 5.82 -7.00 -3.05
C GLY A 38 4.73 -7.80 -2.33
N MET A 39 5.03 -8.19 -1.09
CA MET A 39 4.12 -9.04 -0.30
C MET A 39 3.19 -8.18 0.55
N LEU A 40 1.91 -8.25 0.23
CA LEU A 40 0.83 -7.55 0.93
C LEU A 40 0.19 -8.47 1.97
N GLU A 41 0.05 -7.98 3.20
CA GLU A 41 -0.83 -8.57 4.21
C GLU A 41 -2.21 -7.93 4.12
N PHE A 42 -3.25 -8.75 3.95
CA PHE A 42 -4.64 -8.29 3.89
C PHE A 42 -5.53 -9.03 4.89
N GLU A 43 -6.23 -8.26 5.72
CA GLU A 43 -7.11 -8.78 6.77
C GLU A 43 -8.50 -8.15 6.68
N ILE A 44 -9.55 -8.99 6.71
CA ILE A 44 -10.94 -8.55 6.89
C ILE A 44 -11.45 -9.06 8.24
N GLN A 45 -11.82 -8.13 9.11
CA GLN A 45 -12.39 -8.45 10.42
C GLN A 45 -13.81 -7.91 10.54
N ALA A 46 -14.72 -8.72 11.07
CA ALA A 46 -16.08 -8.30 11.42
C ALA A 46 -16.35 -8.56 12.90
N LYS A 47 -16.94 -7.59 13.60
CA LYS A 47 -17.38 -7.74 14.98
C LYS A 47 -18.79 -7.22 15.20
N ARG A 48 -19.54 -7.91 16.04
CA ARG A 48 -20.88 -7.51 16.50
C ARG A 48 -20.90 -7.50 18.02
N LYS A 49 -21.25 -6.36 18.64
CA LYS A 49 -21.38 -6.24 20.11
C LYS A 49 -22.39 -5.14 20.46
N GLY A 50 -23.34 -5.44 21.34
CA GLY A 50 -24.32 -4.46 21.86
C GLY A 50 -25.08 -3.70 20.77
N GLY A 51 -25.58 -4.40 19.74
CA GLY A 51 -26.32 -3.80 18.63
C GLY A 51 -25.47 -3.09 17.57
N ARG A 52 -24.15 -2.97 17.76
CA ARG A 52 -23.24 -2.37 16.78
C ARG A 52 -22.53 -3.43 15.95
N VAL A 53 -22.39 -3.17 14.66
CA VAL A 53 -21.62 -3.98 13.70
C VAL A 53 -20.48 -3.12 13.18
N LYS A 54 -19.26 -3.68 13.17
CA LYS A 54 -18.10 -3.06 12.54
C LYS A 54 -17.46 -4.08 11.61
N VAL A 55 -17.16 -3.64 10.39
CA VAL A 55 -16.26 -4.32 9.45
C VAL A 55 -15.02 -3.46 9.33
N GLY A 56 -13.84 -4.06 9.45
CA GLY A 56 -12.55 -3.44 9.22
C GLY A 56 -11.82 -4.17 8.11
N LEU A 57 -11.21 -3.40 7.21
CA LEU A 57 -10.27 -3.88 6.20
C LEU A 57 -8.91 -3.30 6.60
N LYS A 58 -7.90 -4.15 6.67
CA LYS A 58 -6.51 -3.74 6.86
C LYS A 58 -5.69 -4.26 5.71
N LEU A 59 -4.85 -3.38 5.17
CA LEU A 59 -3.85 -3.70 4.16
C LEU A 59 -2.52 -3.16 4.69
N ALA A 60 -1.47 -3.97 4.64
CA ALA A 60 -0.13 -3.59 5.06
C ALA A 60 0.92 -4.16 4.11
N TRP A 61 2.00 -3.42 3.91
CA TRP A 61 3.19 -3.83 3.18
C TRP A 61 4.40 -3.17 3.82
N ARG A 62 5.60 -3.57 3.37
CA ARG A 62 6.85 -2.88 3.70
C ARG A 62 7.25 -2.08 2.48
N GLU A 63 7.54 -0.81 2.69
CA GLU A 63 8.21 0.00 1.67
C GLU A 63 9.70 -0.29 1.83
N ASP A 64 10.33 -0.73 0.75
CA ASP A 64 11.79 -0.80 0.73
C ASP A 64 12.28 0.65 0.77
N GLU A 65 13.04 1.00 1.81
CA GLU A 65 13.88 2.20 1.74
C GLU A 65 14.79 1.97 0.53
N GLU A 66 14.70 2.81 -0.51
CA GLU A 66 15.61 2.75 -1.65
C GLU A 66 17.03 2.55 -1.11
N ASP A 67 17.63 1.38 -1.33
CA ASP A 67 18.99 1.13 -0.92
C ASP A 67 19.89 1.94 -1.86
N PRO A 68 20.58 3.00 -1.40
CA PRO A 68 21.47 3.78 -2.25
C PRO A 68 22.69 2.97 -2.72
N SER A 69 22.82 1.69 -2.36
CA SER A 69 23.89 0.78 -2.78
C SER A 69 23.81 0.25 -4.22
N ALA A 70 22.93 0.81 -5.06
CA ALA A 70 22.96 0.57 -6.51
C ALA A 70 24.27 1.03 -7.21
N ASP A 71 25.23 1.59 -6.47
CA ASP A 71 26.65 1.63 -6.84
C ASP A 71 27.32 0.28 -6.56
N ALA A 72 27.10 -0.66 -7.48
CA ALA A 72 27.61 -2.02 -7.43
C ALA A 72 29.12 -2.11 -7.14
N LEU A 73 29.52 -3.09 -6.32
CA LEU A 73 30.91 -3.42 -6.05
C LEU A 73 31.64 -3.87 -7.33
N GLU A 74 32.62 -3.09 -7.79
CA GLU A 74 33.49 -3.47 -8.92
C GLU A 74 34.68 -4.31 -8.43
N ILE A 75 34.76 -5.58 -8.83
CA ILE A 75 35.90 -6.47 -8.53
C ILE A 75 36.86 -6.48 -9.73
N LYS A 76 38.10 -6.04 -9.53
CA LYS A 76 39.20 -6.14 -10.53
C LYS A 76 40.21 -7.22 -10.11
N ALA A 77 40.52 -8.13 -11.03
CA ALA A 77 41.55 -9.14 -10.82
C ALA A 77 42.97 -8.52 -10.89
N GLY A 78 43.82 -8.84 -9.92
CA GLY A 78 45.24 -8.46 -9.96
C GLY A 78 46.01 -9.25 -11.02
N SER A 79 46.82 -8.57 -11.83
CA SER A 79 47.70 -9.25 -12.81
C SER A 79 48.92 -9.84 -12.10
N PRO A 80 49.33 -11.09 -12.40
CA PRO A 80 50.52 -11.68 -11.80
C PRO A 80 51.81 -11.05 -12.37
N THR A 81 52.76 -10.74 -11.48
CA THR A 81 54.11 -10.23 -11.76
C THR A 81 55.05 -11.31 -12.26
#